data_AF-A0AAW6EBI1-F1
#
_entry.id   AF-A0AAW6EBI1-F1
#
_cell.length_a   1.000
_cell.length_b   1.000
_cell.length_c   1.000
_cell.angle_alpha   90.00
_cell.angle_beta   90.00
_cell.angle_gamma   90.00
#
_symmetry.space_group_name_H-M   'P 1'
#
loop_
_entity.id
_entity.type
_entity.pdbx_description
1 polymer ?
#
loop_
_entity_poly.entity_id
_entity_poly.type
_entity_poly.pdbx_seq_one_letter_code
_entity_poly.pdbx_strand_id
1 'polypeptide(L)'
;MIGKTFSTKEAVRMIPDILQNGEQFFFPIFSSVEEMGEYGEHFSKVQKHILEVIPMARNSEKNVAGIVLNAFSESFILDAELFDMIENMKSRLE
;
A
#
# COMPACT_ATOMS: atom_id res chain seq x y z
N MET A 1 -18.47 -14.52 -6.44
CA MET A 1 -19.24 -13.92 -5.33
C MET A 1 -19.11 -12.42 -5.48
N ILE A 2 -20.21 -11.68 -5.69
CA ILE A 2 -20.15 -10.22 -5.87
C ILE A 2 -19.89 -9.62 -4.48
N GLY A 3 -18.79 -8.88 -4.33
CA GLY A 3 -18.41 -8.25 -3.06
C GLY A 3 -19.53 -7.39 -2.49
N LYS A 4 -19.78 -7.49 -1.18
CA LYS A 4 -20.81 -6.69 -0.50
C LYS A 4 -20.28 -5.29 -0.22
N THR A 5 -20.97 -4.27 -0.73
CA THR A 5 -20.73 -2.88 -0.36
C THR A 5 -21.35 -2.59 1.00
N PHE A 6 -20.55 -2.11 1.94
CA PHE A 6 -21.01 -1.65 3.25
C PHE A 6 -20.98 -0.12 3.29
N SER A 7 -22.01 0.50 3.87
CA SER A 7 -22.04 1.93 4.16
C SER A 7 -22.28 2.11 5.65
N THR A 8 -21.29 2.65 6.36
CA THR A 8 -21.35 2.94 7.79
C THR A 8 -21.66 4.41 8.02
N LYS A 9 -22.40 4.71 9.09
CA LYS A 9 -22.71 6.10 9.50
C LYS A 9 -21.58 6.77 10.29
N GLU A 10 -20.57 6.01 10.66
CA GLU A 10 -19.42 6.43 11.46
C GLU A 10 -18.11 6.24 10.67
N ALA A 11 -17.07 6.98 11.07
CA ALA A 11 -15.76 6.89 10.45
C ALA A 11 -15.14 5.50 10.69
N VAL A 12 -15.02 4.71 9.61
CA VAL A 12 -14.34 3.40 9.66
C VAL A 12 -12.85 3.64 9.48
N ARG A 13 -12.05 3.27 10.48
CA ARG A 13 -10.59 3.24 10.37
C ARG A 13 -10.17 1.92 9.74
N MET A 14 -9.58 1.97 8.56
CA MET A 14 -8.93 0.81 7.95
C MET A 14 -7.46 0.79 8.33
N ILE A 15 -6.97 -0.36 8.75
CA ILE A 15 -5.57 -0.59 9.13
C ILE A 15 -4.93 -1.37 7.97
N PRO A 16 -3.95 -0.81 7.26
CA PRO A 16 -3.23 -1.53 6.22
C PRO A 16 -2.46 -2.71 6.81
N ASP A 17 -2.37 -3.79 6.05
CA ASP A 17 -1.45 -4.87 6.37
C ASP A 17 0.00 -4.46 6.07
N ILE A 18 0.95 -5.09 6.75
CA ILE A 18 2.39 -4.80 6.60
C ILE A 18 3.14 -6.12 6.50
N LEU A 19 3.81 -6.32 5.37
CA LEU A 19 4.59 -7.52 5.12
C LEU A 19 5.93 -7.44 5.85
N GLN A 20 6.42 -8.59 6.30
CA GLN A 20 7.73 -8.70 6.96
C GLN A 20 8.63 -9.62 6.15
N ASN A 21 9.85 -9.18 5.88
CA ASN A 21 10.91 -9.99 5.28
C ASN A 21 12.16 -9.86 6.15
N GLY A 22 12.49 -10.92 6.90
CA GLY A 22 13.51 -10.86 7.94
C GLY A 22 13.17 -9.82 9.01
N GLU A 23 14.03 -8.83 9.18
CA GLU A 23 13.86 -7.73 10.14
C GLU A 23 13.20 -6.49 9.51
N GLN A 24 12.97 -6.49 8.19
CA GLN A 24 12.43 -5.35 7.47
C GLN A 24 10.91 -5.48 7.27
N PHE A 25 10.23 -4.34 7.33
CA PHE A 25 8.79 -4.23 7.11
C PHE A 25 8.49 -3.48 5.81
N PHE A 26 7.50 -3.94 5.04
CA PHE A 26 7.14 -3.35 3.76
C PHE A 26 5.64 -3.10 3.67
N PHE A 27 5.28 -1.94 3.11
CA PHE A 27 3.89 -1.61 2.84
C PHE A 27 3.48 -2.21 1.48
N PRO A 28 2.55 -3.18 1.43
CA PRO A 28 2.18 -3.83 0.19
C PRO A 28 1.23 -2.97 -0.65
N ILE A 29 1.52 -2.86 -1.95
CA ILE A 29 0.59 -2.37 -2.98
C ILE A 29 0.53 -3.34 -4.15
N PHE A 30 -0.55 -3.26 -4.91
CA PHE A 30 -0.77 -4.13 -6.06
C PHE A 30 -1.31 -3.32 -7.23
N SER A 31 -0.81 -3.60 -8.44
CA SER A 31 -1.27 -2.93 -9.66
C SER A 31 -2.65 -3.39 -10.11
N SER A 32 -3.07 -4.60 -9.72
CA SER A 32 -4.41 -5.13 -9.99
C SER A 32 -4.85 -6.12 -8.91
N VAL A 33 -6.10 -6.60 -9.01
CA VAL A 33 -6.64 -7.61 -8.09
C VAL A 33 -6.00 -8.97 -8.35
N GLU A 34 -5.68 -9.28 -9.60
CA GLU A 34 -5.04 -10.52 -10.02
C GLU A 34 -3.65 -10.68 -9.40
N GLU A 35 -2.88 -9.58 -9.35
CA GLU A 35 -1.54 -9.55 -8.72
C GLU A 35 -1.57 -9.79 -7.20
N MET A 36 -2.74 -9.65 -6.55
CA MET A 36 -2.89 -9.96 -5.13
C MET A 36 -2.94 -11.48 -4.89
N GLY A 37 -3.30 -12.29 -5.89
CA GLY A 37 -3.51 -13.73 -5.74
C GLY A 37 -4.43 -14.09 -4.56
N GLU A 38 -4.14 -15.22 -3.90
CA GLU A 38 -4.88 -15.69 -2.73
C GLU A 38 -4.78 -14.72 -1.55
N TYR A 39 -3.68 -13.98 -1.43
CA TYR A 39 -3.49 -13.00 -0.36
C TYR A 39 -4.62 -11.96 -0.34
N GLY A 40 -5.05 -11.50 -1.52
CA GLY A 40 -6.11 -10.49 -1.65
C GLY A 40 -7.49 -10.94 -1.16
N GLU A 41 -7.76 -12.24 -1.01
CA GLU A 41 -9.08 -12.76 -0.62
C GLU A 41 -9.44 -12.44 0.84
N HIS A 42 -8.43 -12.22 1.68
CA HIS A 42 -8.60 -12.02 3.12
C HIS A 42 -8.76 -10.54 3.53
N PHE A 43 -8.69 -9.60 2.58
CA PHE A 43 -8.66 -8.17 2.87
C PHE A 43 -9.73 -7.37 2.14
N SER A 44 -10.15 -6.28 2.81
CA SER A 44 -10.84 -5.18 2.14
C SER A 44 -9.84 -4.42 1.25
N LYS A 45 -10.28 -4.05 0.04
CA LYS A 45 -9.42 -3.45 -0.98
C LYS A 45 -9.69 -1.96 -1.08
N VAL A 46 -8.63 -1.16 -1.17
CA VAL A 46 -8.71 0.29 -1.42
C VAL A 46 -7.87 0.61 -2.65
N GLN A 47 -8.49 1.28 -3.62
CA GLN A 47 -7.77 1.83 -4.75
C GLN A 47 -7.33 3.26 -4.43
N LYS A 48 -6.02 3.52 -4.52
CA LYS A 48 -5.42 4.84 -4.35
C LYS A 48 -4.31 5.06 -5.37
N HIS A 49 -4.06 6.33 -5.68
CA HIS A 49 -2.88 6.68 -6.46
C HIS A 49 -1.62 6.46 -5.61
N ILE A 50 -0.51 6.02 -6.22
CA ILE A 50 0.74 5.69 -5.49
C ILE A 50 1.26 6.86 -4.64
N LEU A 51 1.07 8.10 -5.10
CA LEU A 51 1.46 9.31 -4.37
C LEU A 51 0.66 9.53 -3.08
N GLU A 52 -0.56 8.99 -2.98
CA GLU A 52 -1.32 8.98 -1.72
C GLU A 52 -0.87 7.85 -0.79
N VAL A 53 -0.25 6.81 -1.33
CA VAL A 53 0.24 5.66 -0.54
C VAL A 53 1.55 5.98 0.17
N ILE A 54 2.43 6.80 -0.43
CA ILE A 54 3.69 7.23 0.20
C ILE A 54 3.49 7.78 1.62
N PRO A 55 2.60 8.77 1.86
CA PRO A 55 2.35 9.24 3.23
C PRO A 55 1.68 8.18 4.11
N MET A 56 0.91 7.24 3.55
CA MET A 56 0.33 6.13 4.33
C MET A 56 1.41 5.16 4.82
N ALA A 57 2.38 4.84 3.96
CA ALA A 57 3.52 4.00 4.29
C ALA A 57 4.41 4.66 5.33
N ARG A 58 4.73 5.96 5.16
CA ARG A 58 5.55 6.73 6.10
C ARG A 58 4.93 6.81 7.50
N ASN A 59 3.61 6.96 7.59
CA ASN A 59 2.88 7.05 8.86
C ASN A 59 2.47 5.67 9.42
N SER A 60 2.98 4.58 8.87
CA SER A 60 2.74 3.24 9.41
C SER A 60 3.40 3.06 10.77
N GLU A 61 2.72 2.39 11.70
CA GLU A 61 3.22 2.11 13.05
C GLU A 61 4.48 1.23 13.07
N LYS A 62 4.76 0.50 11.97
CA LYS A 62 5.89 -0.45 11.88
C LYS A 62 7.19 0.12 11.28
N ASN A 63 7.26 1.43 11.00
CA ASN A 63 8.43 2.08 10.39
C ASN A 63 8.97 1.29 9.17
N VAL A 64 8.22 1.31 8.08
CA VAL A 64 8.50 0.47 6.91
C VAL A 64 9.79 0.89 6.20
N ALA A 65 10.53 -0.10 5.71
CA ALA A 65 11.73 0.08 4.89
C ALA A 65 11.39 0.54 3.45
N GLY A 66 10.17 0.28 2.99
CA GLY A 66 9.71 0.69 1.67
C GLY A 66 8.29 0.23 1.35
N ILE A 67 7.86 0.54 0.13
CA ILE A 67 6.63 0.01 -0.48
C ILE A 67 7.02 -1.14 -1.39
N VAL A 68 6.35 -2.28 -1.26
CA VAL A 68 6.50 -3.41 -2.18
C VAL A 68 5.30 -3.48 -3.13
N LEU A 69 5.57 -3.36 -4.42
CA LEU A 69 4.60 -3.57 -5.48
C LEU A 69 4.58 -5.05 -5.85
N ASN A 70 3.38 -5.64 -5.94
CA ASN A 70 3.14 -7.00 -6.44
C ASN A 70 3.99 -8.06 -5.70
N ALA A 71 3.89 -8.06 -4.37
CA ALA A 71 4.77 -8.83 -3.48
C ALA A 71 4.77 -10.36 -3.72
N PHE A 72 3.74 -10.90 -4.37
CA PHE A 72 3.55 -12.34 -4.57
C PHE A 72 3.69 -12.78 -6.03
N SER A 73 4.17 -11.89 -6.90
CA SER A 73 4.39 -12.13 -8.32
C SER A 73 5.68 -11.42 -8.78
N GLU A 74 5.64 -10.62 -9.84
CA GLU A 74 6.77 -9.81 -10.30
C GLU A 74 6.94 -8.56 -9.42
N SER A 75 7.65 -8.76 -8.30
CA SER A 75 7.76 -7.74 -7.26
C SER A 75 8.76 -6.62 -7.60
N PHE A 76 8.43 -5.39 -7.18
CA PHE A 76 9.34 -4.24 -7.20
C PHE A 76 9.30 -3.53 -5.85
N ILE A 77 10.46 -3.09 -5.35
CA ILE A 77 10.55 -2.36 -4.08
C ILE A 77 10.87 -0.90 -4.37
N LEU A 78 10.05 -0.02 -3.81
CA LEU A 78 10.34 1.41 -3.69
C LEU A 78 10.85 1.68 -2.27
N ASP A 79 12.15 1.90 -2.14
CA ASP A 79 12.80 2.19 -0.87
C ASP A 79 12.27 3.48 -0.24
N ALA A 80 12.14 3.50 1.09
CA ALA A 80 11.66 4.66 1.84
C ALA A 80 12.53 5.91 1.64
N GLU A 81 13.82 5.72 1.34
CA GLU A 81 14.76 6.80 1.00
C GLU A 81 14.34 7.58 -0.26
N LEU A 82 13.58 6.95 -1.17
CA LEU A 82 13.12 7.57 -2.42
C LEU A 82 11.80 8.35 -2.25
N PHE A 83 11.14 8.25 -1.10
CA PHE A 83 9.84 8.89 -0.88
C PHE A 83 9.93 10.42 -1.03
N ASP A 84 10.95 11.04 -0.44
CA ASP A 84 11.16 12.49 -0.50
C ASP A 84 11.39 12.96 -1.95
N MET A 85 12.11 12.17 -2.77
CA MET A 85 12.36 12.52 -4.17
C MET A 85 11.05 12.53 -4.98
N ILE A 86 10.19 11.55 -4.76
CA ILE A 86 8.91 11.41 -5.47
C ILE A 86 7.92 12.49 -5.04
N GLU A 87 7.86 12.82 -3.75
CA GLU A 87 7.01 13.91 -3.25
C GLU A 87 7.42 15.27 -3.84
N ASN A 88 8.72 15.54 -3.94
CA ASN A 88 9.26 16.77 -4.55
C ASN A 88 9.03 16.85 -6.07
N MET A 89 8.85 15.72 -6.76
CA MET A 89 8.43 15.73 -8.17
C MET A 89 6.99 16.20 -8.33
N LYS A 90 6.10 15.84 -7.40
CA LYS A 90 4.69 16.28 -7.43
C LYS A 90 4.57 17.80 -7.33
N SER A 91 5.32 18.43 -6.43
CA SER A 91 5.28 19.89 -6.23
C SER A 91 5.79 20.69 -7.44
N ARG A 92 6.44 20.04 -8.42
CA ARG A 92 6.93 20.68 -9.66
C ARG A 92 5.97 20.56 -10.83
N LEU A 93 4.89 19.77 -10.68
CA LEU A 93 3.87 19.56 -11.70
C LEU A 93 2.61 20.42 -11.46
N GLU A 94 2.64 21.32 -10.47
CA GLU A 94 1.58 22.29 -10.16
C GLU A 94 1.82 23.65 -10.84
#